data_AF-A0A6L8U2M3-F1
#
_entry.id   AF-A0A6L8U2M3-F1
#
_cell.length_a   1.000
_cell.length_b   1.000
_cell.length_c   1.000
_cell.angle_alpha   90.00
_cell.angle_beta   90.00
_cell.angle_gamma   90.00
#
_symmetry.space_group_name_H-M   'P 1'
#
loop_
_entity.id
_entity.type
_entity.pdbx_description
1 polymer ?
#
loop_
_entity_poly.entity_id
_entity_poly.type
_entity_poly.pdbx_seq_one_letter_code
_entity_poly.pdbx_strand_id
1 'polypeptide(L)'
;DTQSELLAYKLAKVNSLNAAEIKVLYKQILKTPGFSRKGGAGLGLLEMALKTGNKLDYDFIPIGGGLSYFVLSKTVDSTGMGISKGQASERFSGLPVFGLERMLAENNVHLMWSGHMNSGIGEEVLSITEARLTDEDVDTRLRKKVFNVLVEILENVSKYNPGKEAEQKFGMPLAMVRLTKGEFIVTSGNLVPVTMTDALKQKIDDINSFNPDELKTLFFASLSAQTIESDSTGNMGLISMARKSGSKLEYLFRKVNDDYSYFILSVRVENTNGSTEALQA
;
A
#
# COMPACT_ATOMS: atom_id res chain seq x y z
N ASP A 1 12.92 -27.70 -2.76
CA ASP A 1 12.04 -28.83 -2.35
C ASP A 1 11.24 -29.32 -3.56
N THR A 2 10.80 -30.57 -3.50
CA THR A 2 10.05 -31.35 -4.49
C THR A 2 8.83 -30.60 -5.04
N GLN A 3 8.16 -29.76 -4.24
CA GLN A 3 7.02 -28.99 -4.71
C GLN A 3 7.40 -27.86 -5.67
N SER A 4 8.48 -27.12 -5.36
CA SER A 4 9.01 -26.06 -6.23
C SER A 4 9.50 -26.63 -7.56
N GLU A 5 10.17 -27.79 -7.52
CA GLU A 5 10.61 -28.51 -8.73
C GLU A 5 9.43 -28.97 -9.59
N LEU A 6 8.38 -29.54 -8.98
CA LEU A 6 7.17 -29.94 -9.69
C LEU A 6 6.45 -28.74 -10.32
N LEU A 7 6.38 -27.60 -9.64
CA LEU A 7 5.78 -26.38 -10.17
C LEU A 7 6.63 -25.77 -11.28
N ALA A 8 7.96 -25.71 -11.11
CA ALA A 8 8.89 -25.28 -12.14
C ALA A 8 8.77 -26.13 -13.41
N TYR A 9 8.67 -27.46 -13.27
CA TYR A 9 8.44 -28.36 -14.39
C TYR A 9 7.11 -28.05 -15.11
N LYS A 10 6.02 -27.83 -14.37
CA LYS A 10 4.73 -27.45 -14.94
C LYS A 10 4.82 -26.12 -15.70
N LEU A 11 5.46 -25.11 -15.12
CA LEU A 11 5.62 -23.78 -15.74
C LEU A 11 6.53 -23.84 -16.98
N ALA A 12 7.63 -24.58 -16.92
CA ALA A 12 8.51 -24.82 -18.06
C ALA A 12 7.76 -25.50 -19.22
N LYS A 13 6.93 -26.51 -18.90
CA LYS A 13 6.06 -27.16 -19.88
C LYS A 13 5.05 -26.17 -20.47
N VAL A 14 4.40 -25.32 -19.68
CA VAL A 14 3.47 -24.30 -20.22
C VAL A 14 4.21 -23.33 -21.15
N ASN A 15 5.41 -22.88 -20.77
CA ASN A 15 6.23 -21.96 -21.54
C ASN A 15 6.83 -22.56 -22.82
N SER A 16 6.82 -23.89 -22.99
CA SER A 16 7.27 -24.55 -24.22
C SER A 16 6.16 -24.73 -25.25
N LEU A 17 4.90 -24.50 -24.88
CA LEU A 17 3.75 -24.72 -25.76
C LEU A 17 3.34 -23.44 -26.49
N ASN A 18 2.85 -23.59 -27.72
CA ASN A 18 2.15 -22.53 -28.44
C ASN A 18 0.67 -22.42 -28.00
N ALA A 19 -0.02 -21.37 -28.45
CA ALA A 19 -1.42 -21.13 -28.04
C ALA A 19 -2.38 -22.28 -28.37
N ALA A 20 -2.20 -22.96 -29.51
CA ALA A 20 -3.03 -24.09 -29.90
C ALA A 20 -2.78 -25.31 -28.99
N GLU A 21 -1.51 -25.57 -28.67
CA GLU A 21 -1.10 -26.65 -27.76
C GLU A 21 -1.55 -26.40 -26.32
N ILE A 22 -1.46 -25.16 -25.82
CA ILE A 22 -2.00 -24.76 -24.51
C ILE A 22 -3.52 -25.00 -24.48
N LYS A 23 -4.24 -24.66 -25.55
CA LYS A 23 -5.69 -24.89 -25.65
C LYS A 23 -6.05 -26.37 -25.63
N VAL A 24 -5.24 -27.23 -26.26
CA VAL A 24 -5.41 -28.70 -26.21
C VAL A 24 -5.17 -29.22 -24.79
N LEU A 25 -4.06 -28.82 -24.16
CA LEU A 25 -3.72 -29.21 -22.79
C LEU A 25 -4.79 -28.77 -21.79
N TYR A 26 -5.29 -27.54 -21.91
CA TYR A 26 -6.38 -27.00 -21.09
C TYR A 26 -7.65 -27.85 -21.19
N LYS A 27 -8.07 -28.22 -22.42
CA LYS A 27 -9.23 -29.09 -22.66
C LYS A 27 -9.03 -30.50 -22.08
N GLN A 28 -7.83 -31.05 -22.14
CA GLN A 28 -7.52 -32.37 -21.57
C GLN A 28 -7.63 -32.36 -20.04
N ILE A 29 -7.14 -31.30 -19.39
CA ILE A 29 -7.20 -31.15 -17.93
C ILE A 29 -8.64 -30.98 -17.45
N LEU A 30 -9.47 -30.21 -18.16
CA LEU A 30 -10.91 -30.09 -17.85
C LEU A 30 -11.67 -31.41 -17.95
N LYS A 31 -11.23 -32.31 -18.84
CA LYS A 31 -11.84 -33.64 -19.03
C LYS A 31 -11.38 -34.69 -18.03
N THR A 32 -10.39 -34.40 -17.19
CA THR A 32 -9.81 -35.36 -16.24
C THR A 32 -10.33 -35.09 -14.83
N PRO A 33 -11.25 -35.93 -14.28
CA PRO A 33 -11.75 -35.76 -12.93
C PRO A 33 -10.64 -36.09 -11.93
N GLY A 34 -10.23 -35.15 -11.07
CA GLY A 34 -9.27 -35.41 -9.99
C GLY A 34 -8.05 -34.48 -9.93
N PHE A 35 -7.85 -33.61 -10.93
CA PHE A 35 -6.75 -32.63 -10.91
C PHE A 35 -6.95 -31.51 -9.85
N SER A 36 -8.14 -31.42 -9.22
CA SER A 36 -8.52 -30.37 -8.26
C SER A 36 -8.35 -30.74 -6.78
N ARG A 37 -7.82 -31.92 -6.43
CA ARG A 37 -7.85 -32.40 -5.03
C ARG A 37 -7.02 -31.56 -4.04
N LYS A 38 -6.12 -30.69 -4.50
CA LYS A 38 -5.56 -29.58 -3.70
C LYS A 38 -5.36 -28.32 -4.56
N GLY A 39 -6.45 -27.58 -4.78
CA GLY A 39 -6.44 -26.17 -5.20
C GLY A 39 -6.21 -25.91 -6.69
N GLY A 40 -7.17 -25.25 -7.34
CA GLY A 40 -7.26 -24.99 -8.79
C GLY A 40 -6.17 -24.12 -9.44
N ALA A 41 -4.98 -23.97 -8.84
CA ALA A 41 -3.90 -23.12 -9.35
C ALA A 41 -3.34 -23.57 -10.71
N GLY A 42 -3.38 -24.87 -11.02
CA GLY A 42 -2.89 -25.40 -12.31
C GLY A 42 -3.70 -24.93 -13.53
N LEU A 43 -5.00 -24.68 -13.35
CA LEU A 43 -5.86 -24.14 -14.42
C LEU A 43 -5.65 -22.64 -14.60
N GLY A 44 -5.46 -21.89 -13.51
CA GLY A 44 -5.21 -20.45 -13.56
C GLY A 44 -3.93 -20.10 -14.33
N LEU A 45 -2.84 -20.86 -14.15
CA LEU A 45 -1.59 -20.67 -14.89
C LEU A 45 -1.77 -20.89 -16.40
N LEU A 46 -2.54 -21.91 -16.79
CA LEU A 46 -2.85 -22.20 -18.19
C LEU A 46 -3.77 -21.15 -18.79
N GLU A 47 -4.77 -20.70 -18.03
CA GLU A 47 -5.69 -19.65 -18.46
C GLU A 47 -4.96 -18.32 -18.65
N MET A 48 -4.04 -17.97 -17.74
CA MET A 48 -3.17 -16.81 -17.88
C MET A 48 -2.32 -16.89 -19.15
N ALA A 49 -1.67 -18.03 -19.40
CA ALA A 49 -0.87 -18.23 -20.62
C ALA A 49 -1.74 -18.18 -21.89
N LEU A 50 -2.96 -18.73 -21.85
CA LEU A 50 -3.89 -18.76 -22.97
C LEU A 50 -4.43 -17.36 -23.31
N LYS A 51 -4.83 -16.57 -22.30
CA LYS A 51 -5.39 -15.23 -22.50
C LYS A 51 -4.36 -14.22 -23.00
N THR A 52 -3.10 -14.39 -22.60
CA THR A 52 -2.03 -13.43 -22.90
C THR A 52 -1.16 -13.85 -24.09
N GLY A 53 -1.29 -15.08 -24.59
CA GLY A 53 -0.60 -15.56 -25.79
C GLY A 53 0.92 -15.77 -25.66
N ASN A 54 1.52 -15.52 -24.49
CA ASN A 54 2.98 -15.57 -24.27
C ASN A 54 3.40 -16.42 -23.05
N LYS A 55 4.71 -16.63 -22.91
CA LYS A 55 5.35 -17.30 -21.77
C LYS A 55 5.11 -16.57 -20.44
N LEU A 56 5.00 -17.32 -19.35
CA LEU A 56 4.90 -16.82 -17.97
C LEU A 56 6.30 -16.50 -17.44
N ASP A 57 6.46 -15.35 -16.81
CA ASP A 57 7.70 -14.97 -16.13
C ASP A 57 7.63 -15.48 -14.69
N TYR A 58 8.65 -16.21 -14.24
CA TYR A 58 8.65 -16.76 -12.89
C TYR A 58 10.05 -16.98 -12.32
N ASP A 59 10.14 -16.96 -10.99
CA ASP A 59 11.37 -17.24 -10.27
C ASP A 59 11.08 -17.99 -8.95
N PHE A 60 12.08 -18.73 -8.48
CA PHE A 60 12.06 -19.44 -7.20
C PHE A 60 13.30 -19.05 -6.40
N ILE A 61 13.10 -18.32 -5.31
CA ILE A 61 14.18 -17.81 -4.47
C ILE A 61 14.28 -18.70 -3.24
N PRO A 62 15.37 -19.44 -3.04
CA PRO A 62 15.53 -20.28 -1.85
C PRO A 62 15.57 -19.41 -0.58
N ILE A 63 14.77 -19.78 0.42
CA ILE A 63 14.72 -19.06 1.72
C ILE A 63 15.17 -19.93 2.90
N GLY A 64 15.79 -21.09 2.62
CA GLY A 64 16.22 -22.06 3.63
C GLY A 64 15.11 -23.05 4.04
N GLY A 65 15.48 -24.07 4.82
CA GLY A 65 14.52 -25.09 5.30
C GLY A 65 13.82 -25.89 4.19
N GLY A 66 14.41 -25.95 2.99
CA GLY A 66 13.79 -26.55 1.81
C GLY A 66 12.74 -25.66 1.12
N LEU A 67 12.38 -24.52 1.69
CA LEU A 67 11.34 -23.63 1.16
C LEU A 67 11.89 -22.69 0.09
N SER A 68 11.00 -22.23 -0.79
CA SER A 68 11.32 -21.21 -1.81
C SER A 68 10.20 -20.19 -1.91
N TYR A 69 10.57 -18.92 -2.04
CA TYR A 69 9.66 -17.84 -2.39
C TYR A 69 9.37 -17.91 -3.89
N PHE A 70 8.11 -18.09 -4.25
CA PHE A 70 7.67 -18.19 -5.64
C PHE A 70 7.21 -16.82 -6.13
N VAL A 71 7.83 -16.33 -7.21
CA VAL A 71 7.41 -15.10 -7.90
C VAL A 71 6.85 -15.48 -9.25
N LEU A 72 5.63 -15.03 -9.54
CA LEU A 72 5.00 -15.10 -10.85
C LEU A 72 4.75 -13.67 -11.34
N SER A 73 5.19 -13.38 -12.55
CA SER A 73 4.97 -12.10 -13.20
C SER A 73 4.48 -12.29 -14.63
N LYS A 74 3.86 -11.24 -15.15
CA LYS A 74 3.41 -11.19 -16.53
C LYS A 74 3.45 -9.77 -17.05
N THR A 75 4.18 -9.57 -18.14
CA THR A 75 4.17 -8.31 -18.87
C THR A 75 3.13 -8.38 -19.98
N VAL A 76 2.20 -7.42 -20.02
CA VAL A 76 1.19 -7.25 -21.08
C VAL A 76 1.30 -5.86 -21.72
N ASP A 77 0.89 -5.73 -22.96
CA ASP A 77 0.74 -4.47 -23.68
C ASP A 77 -0.62 -3.80 -23.36
N SER A 78 -0.88 -2.67 -24.01
CA SER A 78 -2.14 -1.93 -23.86
C SER A 78 -3.38 -2.69 -24.34
N THR A 79 -3.22 -3.75 -25.12
CA THR A 79 -4.31 -4.65 -25.55
C THR A 79 -4.52 -5.82 -24.59
N GLY A 80 -3.68 -5.94 -23.55
CA GLY A 80 -3.68 -7.07 -22.62
C GLY A 80 -2.96 -8.31 -23.17
N MET A 81 -2.36 -8.22 -24.36
CA MET A 81 -1.55 -9.28 -24.93
C MET A 81 -0.17 -9.27 -24.29
N GLY A 82 0.41 -10.43 -24.05
CA GLY A 82 1.73 -10.51 -23.46
C GLY A 82 2.76 -9.80 -24.33
N ILE A 83 3.78 -9.22 -23.70
CA ILE A 83 4.99 -8.75 -24.41
C ILE A 83 6.10 -9.75 -24.09
N SER A 84 6.58 -10.46 -25.11
CA SER A 84 7.85 -11.17 -25.01
C SER A 84 8.90 -10.20 -25.52
N LYS A 85 9.73 -9.66 -24.62
CA LYS A 85 10.98 -9.05 -25.07
C LYS A 85 11.75 -10.19 -25.74
N GLY A 86 11.77 -10.21 -27.08
CA GLY A 86 12.39 -11.26 -27.90
C GLY A 86 13.91 -11.39 -27.76
N GLN A 87 14.49 -10.97 -26.64
CA GLN A 87 15.87 -11.24 -26.29
C GLN A 87 15.91 -12.43 -25.34
N ALA A 88 16.55 -13.50 -25.82
CA ALA A 88 16.77 -14.74 -25.09
C ALA A 88 17.74 -14.62 -23.89
N SER A 89 18.02 -13.41 -23.36
CA SER A 89 19.20 -13.20 -22.49
C SER A 89 18.93 -12.73 -21.06
N GLU A 90 17.72 -12.33 -20.67
CA GLU A 90 17.46 -12.04 -19.25
C GLU A 90 16.32 -12.91 -18.72
N ARG A 91 16.70 -13.95 -17.96
CA ARG A 91 15.78 -14.71 -17.13
C ARG A 91 15.11 -13.74 -16.15
N PHE A 92 13.79 -13.78 -16.06
CA PHE A 92 13.05 -13.02 -15.05
C PHE A 92 13.67 -13.26 -13.66
N SER A 93 13.95 -12.18 -12.93
CA SER A 93 14.47 -12.25 -11.57
C SER A 93 13.41 -11.74 -10.61
N GLY A 94 13.02 -12.58 -9.66
CA GLY A 94 12.10 -12.23 -8.59
C GLY A 94 12.76 -11.46 -7.44
N LEU A 95 14.09 -11.29 -7.46
CA LEU A 95 14.85 -10.71 -6.36
C LEU A 95 14.38 -9.31 -5.96
N PRO A 96 14.03 -8.38 -6.87
CA PRO A 96 13.51 -7.07 -6.47
C PRO A 96 12.17 -7.16 -5.72
N VAL A 97 11.27 -8.04 -6.15
CA VAL A 97 9.97 -8.27 -5.49
C VAL A 97 10.18 -8.87 -4.11
N PHE A 98 11.06 -9.86 -4.00
CA PHE A 98 11.42 -10.46 -2.73
C PHE A 98 12.07 -9.46 -1.79
N GLY A 99 13.00 -8.62 -2.29
CA GLY A 99 13.63 -7.56 -1.50
C GLY A 99 12.62 -6.55 -0.97
N LEU A 100 11.64 -6.15 -1.78
CA LEU A 100 10.55 -5.28 -1.33
C LEU A 100 9.70 -5.95 -0.25
N GLU A 101 9.32 -7.22 -0.43
CA GLU A 101 8.57 -7.96 0.58
C GLU A 101 9.34 -8.06 1.91
N ARG A 102 10.64 -8.35 1.87
CA ARG A 102 11.50 -8.34 3.06
C ARG A 102 11.48 -6.98 3.75
N MET A 103 11.66 -5.89 2.99
CA MET A 103 11.61 -4.53 3.55
C MET A 103 10.28 -4.23 4.23
N LEU A 104 9.15 -4.61 3.61
CA LEU A 104 7.83 -4.42 4.20
C LEU A 104 7.67 -5.22 5.50
N ALA A 105 8.08 -6.50 5.50
CA ALA A 105 8.00 -7.38 6.65
C ALA A 105 8.89 -6.90 7.82
N GLU A 106 10.15 -6.57 7.54
CA GLU A 106 11.12 -6.09 8.55
C GLU A 106 10.70 -4.77 9.20
N ASN A 107 9.91 -3.95 8.49
CA ASN A 107 9.40 -2.68 8.99
C ASN A 107 7.94 -2.76 9.48
N ASN A 108 7.39 -3.97 9.63
CA ASN A 108 6.00 -4.24 10.05
C ASN A 108 4.95 -3.47 9.23
N VAL A 109 5.20 -3.30 7.93
CA VAL A 109 4.28 -2.61 7.01
C VAL A 109 3.13 -3.55 6.68
N HIS A 110 1.92 -3.18 7.08
CA HIS A 110 0.70 -3.96 6.85
C HIS A 110 0.01 -3.56 5.55
N LEU A 111 0.05 -2.28 5.22
CA LEU A 111 -0.45 -1.76 3.96
C LEU A 111 0.48 -0.67 3.45
N MET A 112 0.72 -0.68 2.14
CA MET A 112 1.42 0.38 1.44
C MET A 112 0.77 0.60 0.09
N TRP A 113 0.50 1.86 -0.22
CA TRP A 113 0.06 2.33 -1.52
C TRP A 113 1.04 3.38 -2.02
N SER A 114 1.47 3.25 -3.28
CA SER A 114 2.29 4.26 -3.95
C SER A 114 1.76 4.52 -5.35
N GLY A 115 1.39 5.77 -5.63
CA GLY A 115 0.86 6.17 -6.93
C GLY A 115 -0.10 7.36 -6.85
N HIS A 116 -0.55 7.81 -8.02
CA HIS A 116 -1.49 8.93 -8.13
C HIS A 116 -2.73 8.71 -7.28
N MET A 117 -3.00 9.63 -6.37
CA MET A 117 -4.17 9.56 -5.50
C MET A 117 -5.37 10.24 -6.18
N ASN A 118 -6.52 9.58 -6.13
CA ASN A 118 -7.83 10.16 -6.45
C ASN A 118 -8.86 9.61 -5.45
N SER A 119 -10.09 10.13 -5.48
CA SER A 119 -11.14 9.73 -4.53
C SER A 119 -11.44 8.23 -4.56
N GLY A 120 -11.56 7.63 -5.75
CA GLY A 120 -11.86 6.20 -5.89
C GLY A 120 -10.74 5.30 -5.34
N ILE A 121 -9.48 5.64 -5.60
CA ILE A 121 -8.33 4.91 -5.05
C ILE A 121 -8.30 5.03 -3.52
N GLY A 122 -8.63 6.22 -2.99
CA GLY A 122 -8.74 6.44 -1.55
C GLY A 122 -9.76 5.49 -0.90
N GLU A 123 -10.95 5.35 -1.50
CA GLU A 123 -12.00 4.43 -1.03
C GLU A 123 -11.54 2.96 -1.05
N GLU A 124 -10.83 2.53 -2.10
CA GLU A 124 -10.28 1.17 -2.17
C GLU A 124 -9.24 0.91 -1.09
N VAL A 125 -8.29 1.84 -0.88
CA VAL A 125 -7.27 1.74 0.18
C VAL A 125 -7.93 1.66 1.55
N LEU A 126 -8.98 2.43 1.80
CA LEU A 126 -9.76 2.40 3.03
C LEU A 126 -10.44 1.04 3.23
N SER A 127 -11.09 0.51 2.19
CA SER A 127 -11.76 -0.79 2.25
C SER A 127 -10.79 -1.94 2.55
N ILE A 128 -9.63 -1.97 1.89
CA ILE A 128 -8.59 -2.99 2.13
C ILE A 128 -8.06 -2.87 3.57
N THR A 129 -7.83 -1.64 4.05
CA THR A 129 -7.37 -1.41 5.41
C THR A 129 -8.40 -1.89 6.44
N GLU A 130 -9.69 -1.60 6.23
CA GLU A 130 -10.76 -2.02 7.14
C GLU A 130 -10.88 -3.55 7.22
N ALA A 131 -10.79 -4.24 6.08
CA ALA A 131 -10.78 -5.70 6.05
C ALA A 131 -9.60 -6.29 6.85
N ARG A 132 -8.39 -5.77 6.62
CA ARG A 132 -7.17 -6.21 7.33
C ARG A 132 -7.24 -5.99 8.84
N LEU A 133 -7.69 -4.81 9.27
CA LEU A 133 -7.83 -4.48 10.69
C LEU A 133 -8.91 -5.32 11.39
N THR A 134 -9.83 -5.91 10.64
CA THR A 134 -10.86 -6.80 11.19
C THR A 134 -10.32 -8.22 11.40
N ASP A 135 -9.41 -8.68 10.53
CA ASP A 135 -8.80 -10.01 10.62
C ASP A 135 -7.81 -10.15 11.80
N GLU A 136 -7.21 -9.05 12.26
CA GLU A 136 -6.14 -9.05 13.26
C GLU A 136 -6.61 -8.94 14.73
N ASP A 137 -7.90 -9.15 15.00
CA ASP A 137 -8.53 -9.02 16.34
C ASP A 137 -8.20 -7.67 17.03
N VAL A 138 -8.12 -6.60 16.22
CA VAL A 138 -7.85 -5.24 16.69
C VAL A 138 -9.10 -4.68 17.36
N ASP A 139 -8.91 -4.02 18.51
CA ASP A 139 -9.99 -3.32 19.21
C ASP A 139 -10.76 -2.38 18.27
N THR A 140 -12.09 -2.44 18.36
CA THR A 140 -12.97 -1.70 17.45
C THR A 140 -12.80 -0.19 17.55
N ARG A 141 -12.44 0.36 18.72
CA ARG A 141 -12.18 1.79 18.87
C ARG A 141 -10.86 2.16 18.22
N LEU A 142 -9.82 1.35 18.40
CA LEU A 142 -8.53 1.55 17.75
C LEU A 142 -8.67 1.50 16.22
N ARG A 143 -9.39 0.49 15.68
CA ARG A 143 -9.71 0.39 14.24
C ARG A 143 -10.39 1.66 13.71
N LYS A 144 -11.40 2.17 14.42
CA LYS A 144 -12.08 3.42 14.05
C LYS A 144 -11.15 4.63 14.07
N LYS A 145 -10.24 4.73 15.04
CA LYS A 145 -9.25 5.83 15.08
C LYS A 145 -8.30 5.76 13.89
N VAL A 146 -7.75 4.58 13.58
CA VAL A 146 -6.85 4.37 12.45
C VAL A 146 -7.54 4.73 11.13
N PHE A 147 -8.76 4.23 10.93
CA PHE A 147 -9.57 4.54 9.75
C PHE A 147 -9.77 6.04 9.58
N ASN A 148 -10.18 6.73 10.65
CA ASN A 148 -10.39 8.17 10.61
C ASN A 148 -9.11 8.95 10.25
N VAL A 149 -7.95 8.56 10.80
CA VAL A 149 -6.67 9.20 10.48
C VAL A 149 -6.30 8.94 9.02
N LEU A 150 -6.52 7.72 8.53
CA LEU A 150 -6.22 7.35 7.15
C LEU A 150 -7.08 8.13 6.14
N VAL A 151 -8.37 8.35 6.42
CA VAL A 151 -9.26 9.18 5.58
C VAL A 151 -8.66 10.57 5.39
N GLU A 152 -8.32 11.26 6.49
CA GLU A 152 -7.78 12.63 6.45
C GLU A 152 -6.44 12.68 5.72
N ILE A 153 -5.59 11.65 5.89
CA ILE A 153 -4.33 11.52 5.16
C ILE A 153 -4.57 11.40 3.65
N LEU A 154 -5.47 10.51 3.24
CA LEU A 154 -5.74 10.26 1.82
C LEU A 154 -6.39 11.47 1.15
N GLU A 155 -7.30 12.15 1.85
CA GLU A 155 -7.89 13.41 1.40
C GLU A 155 -6.83 14.51 1.22
N ASN A 156 -5.92 14.66 2.19
CA ASN A 156 -4.83 15.63 2.10
C ASN A 156 -3.92 15.34 0.90
N VAL A 157 -3.52 14.08 0.71
CA VAL A 157 -2.66 13.68 -0.42
C VAL A 157 -3.38 13.89 -1.77
N SER A 158 -4.67 13.58 -1.84
CA SER A 158 -5.49 13.76 -3.05
C SER A 158 -5.66 15.24 -3.42
N LYS A 159 -5.93 16.09 -2.41
CA LYS A 159 -6.23 17.51 -2.61
C LYS A 159 -5.00 18.35 -2.95
N TYR A 160 -3.86 18.08 -2.31
CA TYR A 160 -2.66 18.94 -2.39
C TYR A 160 -1.57 18.41 -3.32
N ASN A 161 -1.94 17.53 -4.25
CA ASN A 161 -1.03 16.96 -5.23
C ASN A 161 -0.58 18.01 -6.28
N PRO A 162 0.74 18.14 -6.59
CA PRO A 162 1.23 19.03 -7.64
C PRO A 162 0.90 18.58 -9.08
N GLY A 163 0.30 17.40 -9.26
CA GLY A 163 -0.14 16.85 -10.54
C GLY A 163 0.75 15.72 -11.07
N LYS A 164 0.19 14.94 -12.00
CA LYS A 164 0.76 13.65 -12.44
C LYS A 164 2.17 13.74 -12.99
N GLU A 165 2.49 14.79 -13.74
CA GLU A 165 3.82 14.97 -14.34
C GLU A 165 4.89 15.17 -13.28
N ALA A 166 4.63 16.05 -12.30
CA ALA A 166 5.55 16.29 -11.19
C ALA A 166 5.73 15.02 -10.33
N GLU A 167 4.65 14.32 -10.01
CA GLU A 167 4.72 13.07 -9.25
C GLU A 167 5.56 11.98 -9.94
N GLN A 168 5.34 11.77 -11.24
CA GLN A 168 6.09 10.77 -12.01
C GLN A 168 7.58 11.10 -12.08
N LYS A 169 7.92 12.38 -12.17
CA LYS A 169 9.30 12.83 -12.34
C LYS A 169 10.07 12.96 -11.03
N PHE A 170 9.40 13.39 -9.97
CA PHE A 170 10.06 13.85 -8.74
C PHE A 170 9.65 13.09 -7.48
N GLY A 171 8.58 12.29 -7.50
CA GLY A 171 8.20 11.45 -6.38
C GLY A 171 6.69 11.18 -6.31
N MET A 172 6.33 9.90 -6.31
CA MET A 172 4.93 9.48 -6.19
C MET A 172 4.39 9.72 -4.78
N PRO A 173 3.07 9.94 -4.64
CA PRO A 173 2.43 9.88 -3.34
C PRO A 173 2.54 8.49 -2.74
N LEU A 174 2.62 8.46 -1.41
CA LEU A 174 2.72 7.28 -0.58
C LEU A 174 1.67 7.37 0.53
N ALA A 175 1.00 6.26 0.80
CA ALA A 175 0.26 6.03 2.04
C ALA A 175 0.68 4.67 2.61
N MET A 176 0.97 4.61 3.89
CA MET A 176 1.53 3.43 4.54
C MET A 176 0.93 3.27 5.94
N VAL A 177 0.56 2.04 6.28
CA VAL A 177 0.10 1.65 7.63
C VAL A 177 1.07 0.61 8.17
N ARG A 178 1.65 0.90 9.33
CA ARG A 178 2.49 -0.04 10.09
C ARG A 178 1.79 -0.41 11.39
N LEU A 179 2.00 -1.63 11.86
CA LEU A 179 1.59 -2.09 13.19
C LEU A 179 2.84 -2.48 13.98
N THR A 180 3.07 -1.86 15.13
CA THR A 180 4.22 -2.16 15.97
C THR A 180 3.80 -2.16 17.43
N LYS A 181 3.97 -3.30 18.13
CA LYS A 181 3.64 -3.46 19.56
C LYS A 181 2.21 -3.02 19.93
N GLY A 182 1.24 -3.24 19.05
CA GLY A 182 -0.16 -2.86 19.28
C GLY A 182 -0.49 -1.39 18.95
N GLU A 183 0.47 -0.64 18.42
CA GLU A 183 0.28 0.73 17.94
C GLU A 183 0.27 0.77 16.42
N PHE A 184 -0.64 1.54 15.85
CA PHE A 184 -0.65 1.81 14.42
C PHE A 184 0.13 3.08 14.12
N ILE A 185 0.91 3.07 13.06
CA ILE A 185 1.57 4.27 12.53
C ILE A 185 1.10 4.44 11.10
N VAL A 186 0.33 5.51 10.86
CA VAL A 186 -0.13 5.88 9.53
C VAL A 186 0.80 6.96 9.00
N THR A 187 1.44 6.69 7.88
CA THR A 187 2.41 7.58 7.24
C THR A 187 1.93 7.94 5.84
N SER A 188 2.02 9.21 5.47
CA SER A 188 1.93 9.65 4.08
C SER A 188 3.19 10.36 3.62
N GLY A 189 3.38 10.34 2.31
CA GLY A 189 4.41 11.08 1.61
C GLY A 189 3.83 11.70 0.35
N ASN A 190 4.04 12.98 0.10
CA ASN A 190 3.72 13.61 -1.18
C ASN A 190 4.60 14.83 -1.44
N LEU A 191 4.71 15.20 -2.70
CA LEU A 191 5.37 16.45 -3.08
C LEU A 191 4.52 17.64 -2.64
N VAL A 192 5.19 18.69 -2.17
CA VAL A 192 4.62 20.01 -1.87
C VAL A 192 5.54 21.11 -2.44
N PRO A 193 4.99 22.26 -2.85
CA PRO A 193 5.82 23.40 -3.27
C PRO A 193 6.76 23.86 -2.14
N VAL A 194 8.00 24.21 -2.47
CA VAL A 194 8.98 24.74 -1.49
C VAL A 194 8.41 25.97 -0.77
N THR A 195 7.67 26.82 -1.47
CA THR A 195 7.01 28.01 -0.91
C THR A 195 5.98 27.72 0.18
N MET A 196 5.46 26.49 0.26
CA MET A 196 4.47 26.07 1.26
C MET A 196 5.09 25.42 2.50
N THR A 197 6.39 25.10 2.47
CA THR A 197 7.06 24.30 3.51
C THR A 197 7.05 24.99 4.87
N ASP A 198 7.49 26.24 4.95
CA ASP A 198 7.53 26.99 6.22
C ASP A 198 6.14 27.23 6.80
N ALA A 199 5.15 27.53 5.95
CA ALA A 199 3.77 27.73 6.37
C ALA A 199 3.16 26.43 6.93
N LEU A 200 3.37 25.30 6.26
CA LEU A 200 2.89 24.00 6.71
C LEU A 200 3.63 23.53 7.98
N LYS A 201 4.92 23.83 8.08
CA LYS A 201 5.74 23.57 9.27
C LYS A 201 5.17 24.28 10.49
N GLN A 202 5.05 25.61 10.43
CA GLN A 202 4.53 26.43 11.53
C GLN A 202 3.15 25.94 11.97
N LYS A 203 2.29 25.63 10.99
CA LYS A 203 0.96 25.11 11.21
C LYS A 203 0.94 23.79 11.99
N ILE A 204 1.81 22.84 11.65
CA ILE A 204 1.89 21.56 12.38
C ILE A 204 2.51 21.76 13.76
N ASP A 205 3.52 22.63 13.88
CA ASP A 205 4.13 22.98 15.18
C ASP A 205 3.13 23.60 16.14
N ASP A 206 2.29 24.52 15.65
CA ASP A 206 1.20 25.13 16.41
C ASP A 206 0.19 24.06 16.86
N ILE A 207 -0.26 23.18 15.95
CA ILE A 207 -1.17 22.08 16.27
C ILE A 207 -0.59 21.18 17.37
N ASN A 208 0.70 20.84 17.28
CA ASN A 208 1.40 20.00 18.24
C ASN A 208 1.65 20.66 19.60
N SER A 209 1.42 21.98 19.72
CA SER A 209 1.55 22.74 20.96
C SER A 209 0.28 22.69 21.82
N PHE A 210 -0.88 22.43 21.21
CA PHE A 210 -2.17 22.40 21.91
C PHE A 210 -2.39 21.12 22.70
N ASN A 211 -3.07 21.26 23.84
CA ASN A 211 -3.57 20.15 24.63
C ASN A 211 -4.88 19.57 24.05
N PRO A 212 -5.36 18.40 24.54
CA PRO A 212 -6.56 17.76 24.00
C PRO A 212 -7.84 18.61 24.01
N ASP A 213 -8.06 19.44 25.03
CA ASP A 213 -9.24 20.30 25.14
C ASP A 213 -9.13 21.52 24.21
N GLU A 214 -7.93 22.06 24.04
CA GLU A 214 -7.64 23.11 23.05
C GLU A 214 -7.83 22.60 21.63
N LEU A 215 -7.30 21.42 21.29
CA LEU A 215 -7.52 20.76 19.99
C LEU A 215 -9.00 20.52 19.69
N LYS A 216 -9.77 20.13 20.72
CA LYS A 216 -11.22 19.98 20.61
C LYS A 216 -11.90 21.32 20.33
N THR A 217 -11.52 22.36 21.06
CA THR A 217 -12.07 23.72 20.88
C THR A 217 -11.76 24.25 19.49
N LEU A 218 -10.51 24.14 19.05
CA LEU A 218 -10.06 24.53 17.71
C LEU A 218 -10.78 23.77 16.60
N PHE A 219 -11.00 22.46 16.78
CA PHE A 219 -11.75 21.65 15.83
C PHE A 219 -13.18 22.16 15.65
N PHE A 220 -13.90 22.44 16.74
CA PHE A 220 -15.28 22.94 16.66
C PHE A 220 -15.35 24.38 16.14
N ALA A 221 -14.44 25.25 16.56
CA ALA A 221 -14.35 26.61 16.03
C ALA A 221 -14.11 26.60 14.51
N SER A 222 -13.22 25.70 14.05
CA SER A 222 -12.90 25.55 12.64
C SER A 222 -14.04 24.94 11.82
N LEU A 223 -14.92 24.11 12.42
CA LEU A 223 -16.18 23.68 11.78
C LEU A 223 -17.14 24.86 11.56
N SER A 224 -17.27 25.73 12.56
CA SER A 224 -18.16 26.91 12.49
C SER A 224 -17.65 27.99 11.54
N ALA A 225 -16.33 28.06 11.33
CA ALA A 225 -15.68 29.03 10.45
C ALA A 225 -15.60 28.59 8.98
N GLN A 226 -16.08 27.38 8.63
CA GLN A 226 -16.08 26.93 7.24
C GLN A 226 -16.97 27.84 6.39
N THR A 227 -16.34 28.65 5.55
CA THR A 227 -16.98 29.35 4.44
C THR A 227 -16.67 28.60 3.13
N ILE A 228 -17.60 28.64 2.18
CA ILE A 228 -17.49 27.99 0.85
C ILE A 228 -16.20 28.43 0.10
N GLU A 229 -15.64 29.60 0.45
CA GLU A 229 -14.52 30.23 -0.26
C GLU A 229 -13.16 30.10 0.43
N SER A 230 -13.09 29.65 1.69
CA SER A 230 -11.80 29.55 2.39
C SER A 230 -11.25 28.13 2.35
N ASP A 231 -9.98 28.00 1.92
CA ASP A 231 -9.24 26.75 1.82
C ASP A 231 -8.84 26.16 3.21
N SER A 232 -9.69 26.39 4.22
CA SER A 232 -9.54 26.00 5.63
C SER A 232 -9.66 24.50 5.88
N THR A 233 -10.11 23.73 4.88
CA THR A 233 -10.20 22.25 4.94
C THR A 233 -8.88 21.56 5.32
N GLY A 234 -7.72 22.04 4.85
CA GLY A 234 -6.42 21.44 5.22
C GLY A 234 -6.00 21.72 6.67
N ASN A 235 -6.55 22.77 7.30
CA ASN A 235 -6.40 22.98 8.75
C ASN A 235 -7.19 21.94 9.54
N MET A 236 -8.43 21.70 9.10
CA MET A 236 -9.34 20.76 9.75
C MET A 236 -8.79 19.34 9.80
N GLY A 237 -8.21 18.86 8.69
CA GLY A 237 -7.68 17.49 8.65
C GLY A 237 -6.51 17.27 9.61
N LEU A 238 -5.57 18.22 9.68
CA LEU A 238 -4.44 18.14 10.62
C LEU A 238 -4.92 18.16 12.08
N ILE A 239 -5.84 19.06 12.44
CA ILE A 239 -6.41 19.12 13.80
C ILE A 239 -7.19 17.84 14.12
N SER A 240 -7.98 17.34 13.15
CA SER A 240 -8.74 16.09 13.27
C SER A 240 -7.82 14.91 13.57
N MET A 241 -6.71 14.79 12.84
CA MET A 241 -5.71 13.74 13.06
C MET A 241 -5.07 13.83 14.45
N ALA A 242 -4.56 15.01 14.85
CA ALA A 242 -3.95 15.19 16.17
C ALA A 242 -4.93 14.84 17.30
N ARG A 243 -6.17 15.35 17.21
CA ARG A 243 -7.24 15.11 18.20
C ARG A 243 -7.68 13.64 18.28
N LYS A 244 -7.90 12.98 17.13
CA LYS A 244 -8.42 11.59 17.09
C LYS A 244 -7.34 10.56 17.44
N SER A 245 -6.10 10.81 17.04
CA SER A 245 -4.97 9.94 17.37
C SER A 245 -4.56 10.06 18.84
N GLY A 246 -4.65 11.27 19.41
CA GLY A 246 -4.15 11.57 20.75
C GLY A 246 -2.62 11.72 20.79
N SER A 247 -1.96 11.76 19.63
CA SER A 247 -0.51 11.90 19.51
C SER A 247 -0.15 13.16 18.73
N LYS A 248 1.12 13.57 18.86
CA LYS A 248 1.69 14.64 18.03
C LYS A 248 1.86 14.15 16.60
N LEU A 249 1.65 15.06 15.66
CA LEU A 249 1.91 14.86 14.25
C LEU A 249 3.43 14.92 14.01
N GLU A 250 4.04 13.79 13.67
CA GLU A 250 5.45 13.72 13.31
C GLU A 250 5.60 14.07 11.82
N TYR A 251 6.51 14.96 11.46
CA TYR A 251 6.65 15.36 10.05
C TYR A 251 8.10 15.65 9.65
N LEU A 252 8.35 15.58 8.35
CA LEU A 252 9.65 15.84 7.75
C LEU A 252 9.50 16.39 6.33
N PHE A 253 10.33 17.35 5.97
CA PHE A 253 10.48 17.82 4.58
C PHE A 253 11.85 17.40 4.05
N ARG A 254 11.88 16.79 2.88
CA ARG A 254 13.11 16.50 2.12
C ARG A 254 13.10 17.33 0.85
N LYS A 255 14.08 18.25 0.70
CA LYS A 255 14.22 19.01 -0.55
C LYS A 255 14.43 18.04 -1.72
N VAL A 256 13.61 18.16 -2.77
CA VAL A 256 13.74 17.35 -3.99
C VAL A 256 14.41 18.16 -5.09
N ASN A 257 13.94 19.40 -5.29
CA ASN A 257 14.52 20.38 -6.20
C ASN A 257 14.15 21.80 -5.73
N ASP A 258 14.30 22.82 -6.59
CA ASP A 258 14.00 24.21 -6.22
C ASP A 258 12.49 24.51 -6.17
N ASP A 259 11.66 23.69 -6.82
CA ASP A 259 10.21 23.85 -6.86
C ASP A 259 9.50 23.03 -5.78
N TYR A 260 10.01 21.84 -5.46
CA TYR A 260 9.35 20.84 -4.61
C TYR A 260 10.20 20.31 -3.46
N SER A 261 9.51 20.09 -2.34
CA SER A 261 9.97 19.23 -1.25
C SER A 261 9.04 18.03 -1.10
N TYR A 262 9.58 16.89 -0.70
CA TYR A 262 8.80 15.72 -0.33
C TYR A 262 8.43 15.84 1.14
N PHE A 263 7.15 16.04 1.39
CA PHE A 263 6.55 16.13 2.72
C PHE A 263 6.16 14.74 3.19
N ILE A 264 6.64 14.36 4.37
CA ILE A 264 6.30 13.11 5.05
C ILE A 264 5.57 13.47 6.33
N LEU A 265 4.38 12.90 6.54
CA LEU A 265 3.59 13.02 7.76
C LEU A 265 3.41 11.63 8.35
N SER A 266 3.63 11.46 9.65
CA SER A 266 3.40 10.23 10.39
C SER A 266 2.56 10.51 11.63
N VAL A 267 1.54 9.69 11.83
CA VAL A 267 0.60 9.81 12.95
C VAL A 267 0.54 8.47 13.66
N ARG A 268 0.87 8.47 14.95
CA ARG A 268 0.78 7.28 15.81
C ARG A 268 -0.61 7.18 16.41
N VAL A 269 -1.22 6.02 16.33
CA VAL A 269 -2.57 5.77 16.84
C VAL A 269 -2.50 4.60 17.81
N GLU A 270 -2.87 4.87 19.05
CA GLU A 270 -2.83 3.89 20.14
C GLU A 270 -4.18 3.76 20.85
N ASN A 271 -4.33 2.65 21.57
CA ASN A 271 -5.48 2.42 22.42
C ASN A 271 -5.28 3.11 23.77
N THR A 272 -5.71 4.37 23.87
CA THR A 272 -5.50 5.24 25.04
C THR A 272 -6.36 4.90 26.27
N ASN A 273 -6.79 3.65 26.47
CA ASN A 273 -7.48 3.21 27.69
C ASN A 273 -7.00 1.82 28.10
N GLY A 274 -5.98 1.80 28.96
CA GLY A 274 -5.41 0.59 29.57
C GLY A 274 -4.18 0.85 30.47
N SER A 275 -3.64 2.06 30.49
CA SER A 275 -2.39 2.37 31.20
C SER A 275 -2.54 3.45 32.28
N THR A 276 -3.46 3.24 33.24
CA THR A 276 -3.34 3.91 34.55
C THR A 276 -3.85 3.11 35.76
N GLU A 277 -4.33 1.86 35.62
CA GLU A 277 -4.82 1.09 36.80
C GLU A 277 -4.22 -0.32 36.97
N ALA A 278 -3.33 -0.80 36.07
CA ALA A 278 -2.79 -2.17 36.14
C ALA A 278 -1.32 -2.29 36.59
N LEU A 279 -0.74 -1.26 37.22
CA LEU A 279 0.62 -1.31 37.79
C LEU A 279 0.67 -1.00 39.30
N GLN A 280 -0.48 -1.00 39.97
CA GLN A 280 -0.56 -1.00 41.43
C GLN A 280 -1.65 -1.97 41.90
N ALA A 281 -1.36 -3.28 41.84
CA ALA A 281 -1.98 -4.31 42.67
C ALA A 281 -1.02 -5.50 42.77
#